data_AF-A0A3A2ZXJ0-F1
#
_entry.id   AF-A0A3A2ZXJ0-F1
#
_cell.length_a   1.000
_cell.length_b   1.000
_cell.length_c   1.000
_cell.angle_alpha   90.00
_cell.angle_beta   90.00
_cell.angle_gamma   90.00
#
_symmetry.space_group_name_H-M   'P 1'
#
loop_
_entity.id
_entity.type
_entity.pdbx_description
1 polymer ?
#
loop_
_entity_poly.entity_id
_entity_poly.type
_entity_poly.pdbx_seq_one_letter_code
_entity_poly.pdbx_strand_id
1 'polypeptide(L)'
;MSEKDLRPTRYLLTLRYAQEFVREFFEQNPISQLGILGLKDGLAVRVSDMSGNPTEHITAIQALRNQDPKGLPSLQNGLEMARGALFHTPSHGTREILVVFGSLLSSDPGDIHQAIATLINDKIRVGIVGLAAQVAICRELCRKTNGGDDTAYGVALNEQHFRELMMDVTTPPATYSQKHSGNSLLMMGFPSRTVEAYPSLCACHSKPSCGGYLCSRCGSKACGLPSECSACGLTLILSTHLARSYHHLFPLMNWVEVPWRRAARSSMCYACGIAFPPVPPEDQWQATESSAKGMSASNRYECTTCENHFCVDCDLFAHEVVHNCPGCQSRNVLSAKSGRSSSYAGEMDTTA
;
A
#
# COMPACT_ATOMS: atom_id res chain seq x y z
N MET A 1 -7.14 16.50 19.75
CA MET A 1 -7.42 15.04 19.65
C MET A 1 -8.59 14.57 20.51
N SER A 2 -8.83 15.15 21.69
CA SER A 2 -10.00 14.82 22.54
C SER A 2 -11.33 15.42 22.07
N GLU A 3 -11.28 16.36 21.13
CA GLU A 3 -12.47 16.99 20.52
C GLU A 3 -13.37 15.97 19.83
N LYS A 4 -14.69 16.21 19.92
CA LYS A 4 -15.76 15.36 19.35
C LYS A 4 -16.20 15.80 17.96
N ASP A 5 -15.24 16.19 17.14
CA ASP A 5 -15.46 16.57 15.75
C ASP A 5 -15.77 15.33 14.88
N LEU A 6 -15.02 14.25 15.10
CA LEU A 6 -15.26 12.92 14.55
C LEU A 6 -15.74 11.98 15.65
N ARG A 7 -16.61 11.01 15.34
CA ARG A 7 -17.24 10.16 16.36
C ARG A 7 -16.40 8.90 16.64
N PRO A 8 -16.18 8.50 17.91
CA PRO A 8 -16.59 9.18 19.16
C PRO A 8 -15.68 10.36 19.55
N THR A 9 -14.39 10.32 19.23
CA THR A 9 -13.44 11.44 19.31
C THR A 9 -12.44 11.30 18.17
N ARG A 10 -11.77 12.40 17.77
CA ARG A 10 -10.69 12.35 16.76
C ARG A 10 -9.64 11.29 17.12
N TYR A 11 -9.27 11.18 18.40
CA TYR A 11 -8.31 10.20 18.90
C TYR A 11 -8.74 8.75 18.68
N LEU A 12 -9.92 8.37 19.17
CA LEU A 12 -10.38 6.99 19.10
C LEU A 12 -10.64 6.55 17.65
N LEU A 13 -11.13 7.46 16.80
CA LEU A 13 -11.29 7.17 15.38
C LEU A 13 -9.93 6.99 14.69
N THR A 14 -8.96 7.86 15.00
CA THR A 14 -7.59 7.74 14.47
C THR A 14 -6.95 6.41 14.86
N LEU A 15 -7.11 5.94 16.11
CA LEU A 15 -6.59 4.64 16.53
C LEU A 15 -7.26 3.46 15.81
N ARG A 16 -8.54 3.60 15.44
CA ARG A 16 -9.26 2.57 14.67
C ARG A 16 -8.74 2.51 13.24
N TYR A 17 -8.65 3.65 12.56
CA TYR A 17 -8.11 3.70 11.20
C TYR A 17 -6.62 3.37 11.17
N ALA A 18 -5.82 3.74 12.18
CA ALA A 18 -4.44 3.27 12.39
C ALA A 18 -4.35 1.73 12.33
N GLN A 19 -5.18 1.01 13.06
CA GLN A 19 -5.18 -0.46 13.02
C GLN A 19 -5.60 -1.01 11.66
N GLU A 20 -6.54 -0.36 10.98
CA GLU A 20 -7.00 -0.76 9.66
C GLU A 20 -5.91 -0.54 8.61
N PHE A 21 -5.26 0.62 8.63
CA PHE A 21 -4.12 0.94 7.78
C PHE A 21 -2.96 -0.01 7.99
N VAL A 22 -2.63 -0.40 9.22
CA VAL A 22 -1.57 -1.40 9.43
C VAL A 22 -1.91 -2.70 8.70
N ARG A 23 -3.17 -3.15 8.77
CA ARG A 23 -3.59 -4.38 8.07
C ARG A 23 -3.51 -4.20 6.56
N GLU A 24 -4.08 -3.13 6.03
CA GLU A 24 -4.11 -2.87 4.59
C GLU A 24 -2.70 -2.63 4.04
N PHE A 25 -1.88 -1.86 4.74
CA PHE A 25 -0.49 -1.56 4.37
C PHE A 25 0.36 -2.83 4.26
N PHE A 26 0.28 -3.74 5.23
CA PHE A 26 0.99 -5.02 5.17
C PHE A 26 0.34 -6.04 4.24
N GLU A 27 -0.96 -5.88 3.92
CA GLU A 27 -1.59 -6.62 2.84
C GLU A 27 -0.94 -6.18 1.53
N GLN A 28 -1.01 -4.90 1.16
CA GLN A 28 -0.49 -4.43 -0.13
C GLN A 28 1.06 -4.48 -0.23
N ASN A 29 1.75 -4.21 0.89
CA ASN A 29 3.22 -4.08 0.96
C ASN A 29 3.83 -5.01 2.01
N PRO A 30 3.89 -6.33 1.75
CA PRO A 30 4.33 -7.29 2.76
C PRO A 30 5.82 -7.17 3.10
N ILE A 31 6.66 -6.67 2.20
CA ILE A 31 8.10 -6.53 2.45
C ILE A 31 8.48 -5.19 3.11
N SER A 32 7.52 -4.29 3.28
CA SER A 32 7.75 -3.00 3.90
C SER A 32 7.94 -3.12 5.41
N GLN A 33 8.49 -2.07 6.01
CA GLN A 33 8.58 -1.93 7.46
C GLN A 33 7.75 -0.75 7.89
N LEU A 34 7.17 -0.83 9.09
CA LEU A 34 6.41 0.25 9.69
C LEU A 34 6.96 0.51 11.09
N GLY A 35 6.96 1.77 11.50
CA GLY A 35 7.21 2.20 12.88
C GLY A 35 6.15 3.21 13.29
N ILE A 36 5.78 3.23 14.58
CA ILE A 36 4.70 4.11 15.07
C ILE A 36 5.26 5.03 16.14
N LEU A 37 5.10 6.32 15.92
CA LEU A 37 5.47 7.38 16.86
C LEU A 37 4.21 8.11 17.35
N GLY A 38 4.17 8.44 18.63
CA GLY A 38 3.15 9.29 19.25
C GLY A 38 3.74 10.65 19.59
N LEU A 39 3.02 11.72 19.27
CA LEU A 39 3.39 13.09 19.66
C LEU A 39 2.51 13.50 20.85
N LYS A 40 3.12 13.65 22.02
CA LYS A 40 2.39 13.89 23.28
C LYS A 40 3.25 14.71 24.23
N ASP A 41 2.63 15.63 24.97
CA ASP A 41 3.29 16.44 26.00
C ASP A 41 4.56 17.16 25.52
N GLY A 42 4.58 17.63 24.27
CA GLY A 42 5.73 18.31 23.63
C GLY A 42 6.87 17.38 23.22
N LEU A 43 6.70 16.07 23.38
CA LEU A 43 7.71 15.06 23.10
C LEU A 43 7.26 14.10 21.99
N ALA A 44 8.24 13.48 21.33
CA ALA A 44 8.02 12.33 20.48
C ALA A 44 8.27 11.05 21.30
N VAL A 45 7.31 10.14 21.28
CA VAL A 45 7.35 8.86 22.01
C VAL A 45 7.28 7.73 21.00
N ARG A 46 8.20 6.79 21.08
CA ARG A 46 8.19 5.58 20.25
C ARG A 46 7.15 4.60 20.79
N VAL A 47 6.10 4.37 20.03
CA VAL A 47 4.98 3.47 20.39
C VAL A 47 5.25 2.05 19.90
N SER A 48 5.74 1.93 18.66
CA SER A 48 6.16 0.66 18.06
C SER A 48 7.44 0.87 17.27
N ASP A 49 8.37 -0.07 17.43
CA ASP A 49 9.65 -0.08 16.73
C ASP A 49 9.48 -0.42 15.24
N MET A 50 10.48 -0.08 14.43
CA MET A 50 10.48 -0.42 13.01
C MET A 50 10.47 -1.95 12.84
N SER A 51 9.34 -2.52 12.41
CA SER A 51 9.19 -3.96 12.22
C SER A 51 8.22 -4.28 11.08
N GLY A 52 8.37 -5.47 10.51
CA GLY A 52 7.47 -6.01 9.46
C GLY A 52 6.28 -6.80 10.02
N ASN A 53 6.09 -6.85 11.34
CA ASN A 53 5.07 -7.66 11.97
C ASN A 53 3.81 -6.83 12.29
N PRO A 54 2.68 -7.02 11.58
CA PRO A 54 1.47 -6.23 11.82
C PRO A 54 0.90 -6.41 13.23
N THR A 55 1.12 -7.57 13.87
CA THR A 55 0.53 -7.87 15.19
C THR A 55 1.13 -6.98 16.27
N GLU A 56 2.44 -6.75 16.24
CA GLU A 56 3.15 -5.90 17.20
C GLU A 56 2.61 -4.47 17.16
N HIS A 57 2.48 -3.92 15.94
CA HIS A 57 1.93 -2.59 15.70
C HIS A 57 0.48 -2.47 16.20
N ILE A 58 -0.38 -3.43 15.85
CA ILE A 58 -1.78 -3.43 16.26
C ILE A 58 -1.91 -3.50 17.79
N THR A 59 -1.15 -4.37 18.45
CA THR A 59 -1.15 -4.48 19.92
C THR A 59 -0.67 -3.19 20.57
N ALA A 60 0.38 -2.56 20.02
CA ALA A 60 0.88 -1.28 20.51
C ALA A 60 -0.17 -0.15 20.36
N ILE A 61 -0.86 -0.06 19.21
CA ILE A 61 -1.96 0.89 19.00
C ILE A 61 -3.13 0.63 19.96
N GLN A 62 -3.47 -0.63 20.21
CA GLN A 62 -4.55 -0.99 21.14
C GLN A 62 -4.23 -0.57 22.58
N ALA A 63 -2.97 -0.67 23.00
CA ALA A 63 -2.54 -0.21 24.32
C ALA A 63 -2.72 1.31 24.51
N LEU A 64 -2.66 2.11 23.44
CA LEU A 64 -2.90 3.55 23.48
C LEU A 64 -4.36 3.91 23.79
N ARG A 65 -5.32 3.00 23.56
CA ARG A 65 -6.75 3.27 23.82
C ARG A 65 -7.03 3.63 25.28
N ASN A 66 -6.24 3.08 26.20
CA ASN A 66 -6.37 3.33 27.64
C ASN A 66 -5.69 4.64 28.09
N GLN A 67 -5.00 5.33 27.17
CA GLN A 67 -4.27 6.55 27.46
C GLN A 67 -5.00 7.75 26.86
N ASP A 68 -5.10 8.83 27.63
CA ASP A 68 -5.65 10.08 27.13
C ASP A 68 -4.62 10.88 26.31
N PRO A 69 -5.02 11.46 25.17
CA PRO A 69 -4.17 12.37 24.41
C PRO A 69 -4.08 13.71 25.15
N LYS A 70 -2.96 13.93 25.84
CA LYS A 70 -2.67 15.14 26.62
C LYS A 70 -1.49 15.92 26.04
N GLY A 71 -1.42 17.19 26.40
CA GLY A 71 -0.37 18.11 25.98
C GLY A 71 -0.45 18.53 24.51
N LEU A 72 0.65 19.11 24.04
CA LEU A 72 0.79 19.61 22.67
C LEU A 72 1.65 18.67 21.84
N PRO A 73 1.43 18.57 20.52
CA PRO A 73 2.33 17.82 19.66
C PRO A 73 3.64 18.59 19.42
N SER A 74 4.73 17.88 19.15
CA SER A 74 5.97 18.45 18.63
C SER A 74 6.34 17.76 17.32
N LEU A 75 6.18 18.47 16.21
CA LEU A 75 6.53 17.98 14.87
C LEU A 75 8.03 17.80 14.73
N GLN A 76 8.84 18.73 15.20
CA GLN A 76 10.30 18.67 15.07
C GLN A 76 10.86 17.42 15.73
N ASN A 77 10.52 17.17 17.01
CA ASN A 77 10.96 15.98 17.73
C ASN A 77 10.48 14.69 17.04
N GLY A 78 9.25 14.70 16.51
CA GLY A 78 8.70 13.58 15.76
C GLY A 78 9.49 13.26 14.49
N LEU A 79 9.79 14.30 13.70
CA LEU A 79 10.54 14.19 12.45
C LEU A 79 12.00 13.76 12.69
N GLU A 80 12.65 14.28 13.72
CA GLU A 80 14.02 13.91 14.08
C GLU A 80 14.10 12.45 14.56
N MET A 81 13.13 12.00 15.38
CA MET A 81 13.03 10.61 15.81
C MET A 81 12.75 9.67 14.63
N ALA A 82 11.85 10.06 13.72
CA ALA A 82 11.55 9.30 12.51
C ALA A 82 12.79 9.21 11.58
N ARG A 83 13.53 10.31 11.39
CA ARG A 83 14.79 10.34 10.65
C ARG A 83 15.80 9.37 11.24
N GLY A 84 15.93 9.33 12.57
CA GLY A 84 16.80 8.38 13.27
C GLY A 84 16.40 6.93 13.02
N ALA A 85 15.10 6.61 13.04
CA ALA A 85 14.60 5.27 12.73
C ALA A 85 14.83 4.85 11.27
N LEU A 86 14.75 5.80 10.33
CA LEU A 86 14.95 5.58 8.89
C LEU A 86 16.43 5.62 8.45
N PHE A 87 17.35 5.89 9.36
CA PHE A 87 18.77 6.07 9.03
C PHE A 87 19.40 4.79 8.44
N HIS A 88 19.06 3.64 9.01
CA HIS A 88 19.55 2.34 8.56
C HIS A 88 18.80 1.77 7.35
N THR A 89 17.75 2.45 6.88
CA THR A 89 17.00 2.00 5.71
C THR A 89 17.92 2.04 4.47
N PRO A 90 18.02 0.93 3.72
CA PRO A 90 18.84 0.87 2.51
C PRO A 90 18.51 1.99 1.52
N SER A 91 19.51 2.42 0.74
CA SER A 91 19.39 3.53 -0.21
C SER A 91 18.44 3.26 -1.39
N HIS A 92 18.11 1.99 -1.65
CA HIS A 92 17.15 1.59 -2.67
C HIS A 92 15.69 1.60 -2.19
N GLY A 93 15.47 1.65 -0.88
CA GLY A 93 14.13 1.78 -0.31
C GLY A 93 13.66 3.23 -0.33
N THR A 94 12.36 3.43 -0.49
CA THR A 94 11.76 4.73 -0.22
C THR A 94 11.71 4.96 1.29
N ARG A 95 11.94 6.21 1.71
CA ARG A 95 11.87 6.63 3.11
C ARG A 95 10.70 7.58 3.23
N GLU A 96 9.69 7.18 3.98
CA GLU A 96 8.39 7.85 4.00
C GLU A 96 7.94 8.07 5.44
N ILE A 97 7.38 9.25 5.70
CA ILE A 97 6.78 9.62 6.98
C ILE A 97 5.35 10.08 6.71
N LEU A 98 4.38 9.39 7.33
CA LEU A 98 2.98 9.80 7.35
C LEU A 98 2.65 10.43 8.71
N VAL A 99 2.21 11.69 8.72
CA VAL A 99 1.79 12.38 9.95
C VAL A 99 0.28 12.58 9.94
N VAL A 100 -0.41 12.05 10.95
CA VAL A 100 -1.81 12.39 11.21
C VAL A 100 -1.83 13.56 12.19
N PHE A 101 -2.18 14.75 11.70
CA PHE A 101 -2.08 16.00 12.46
C PHE A 101 -3.47 16.56 12.79
N GLY A 102 -3.89 16.39 14.05
CA GLY A 102 -5.18 16.87 14.53
C GLY A 102 -5.15 18.19 15.31
N SER A 103 -3.99 18.83 15.39
CA SER A 103 -3.78 20.13 16.05
C SER A 103 -3.61 21.24 15.00
N LEU A 104 -3.78 22.49 15.40
CA LEU A 104 -3.43 23.66 14.57
C LEU A 104 -2.10 24.30 14.97
N LEU A 105 -1.52 23.81 16.07
CA LEU A 105 -0.26 24.31 16.64
C LEU A 105 0.67 23.15 16.98
N SER A 106 1.97 23.41 16.88
CA SER A 106 3.06 22.52 17.25
C SER A 106 3.96 23.24 18.26
N SER A 107 4.46 22.52 19.26
CA SER A 107 5.37 23.03 20.29
C SER A 107 6.75 22.46 20.03
N ASP A 108 7.54 23.15 19.22
CA ASP A 108 8.87 22.69 18.79
C ASP A 108 9.98 23.49 19.49
N PRO A 109 11.10 22.83 19.88
CA PRO A 109 12.17 23.49 20.62
C PRO A 109 13.05 24.42 19.77
N GLY A 110 13.14 24.19 18.46
CA GLY A 110 14.00 24.95 17.55
C GLY A 110 13.33 25.32 16.23
N ASP A 111 14.15 25.66 15.23
CA ASP A 111 13.67 26.03 13.90
C ASP A 111 13.36 24.79 13.04
N ILE A 112 12.07 24.56 12.80
CA ILE A 112 11.58 23.45 11.98
C ILE A 112 12.08 23.53 10.53
N HIS A 113 12.42 24.70 10.00
CA HIS A 113 12.94 24.82 8.63
C HIS A 113 14.31 24.15 8.46
N GLN A 114 15.11 24.06 9.53
CA GLN A 114 16.37 23.31 9.53
C GLN A 114 16.12 21.79 9.51
N ALA A 115 15.11 21.33 10.25
CA ALA A 115 14.67 19.94 10.20
C ALA A 115 14.17 19.57 8.79
N ILE A 116 13.38 20.45 8.15
CA ILE A 116 12.92 20.30 6.76
C ILE A 116 14.11 20.17 5.81
N ALA A 117 15.11 21.05 5.91
CA ALA A 117 16.31 20.99 5.07
C ALA A 117 17.06 19.67 5.25
N THR A 118 17.15 19.17 6.47
CA THR A 118 17.82 17.89 6.75
C THR A 118 17.05 16.69 6.18
N LEU A 119 15.72 16.68 6.28
CA LEU A 119 14.88 15.63 5.68
C LEU A 119 15.03 15.57 4.14
N ILE A 120 15.13 16.73 3.49
CA ILE A 120 15.37 16.81 2.03
C ILE A 120 16.73 16.20 1.68
N ASN A 121 17.77 16.52 2.45
CA ASN A 121 19.12 15.96 2.24
C ASN A 121 19.12 14.43 2.38
N ASP A 122 18.36 13.89 3.32
CA ASP A 122 18.23 12.44 3.56
C ASP A 122 17.22 11.75 2.62
N LYS A 123 16.62 12.51 1.69
CA LYS A 123 15.61 12.07 0.70
C LYS A 123 14.39 11.42 1.34
N ILE A 124 13.93 11.98 2.46
CA ILE A 124 12.74 11.52 3.17
C ILE A 124 11.53 12.29 2.65
N ARG A 125 10.49 11.54 2.23
CA ARG A 125 9.21 12.10 1.80
C ARG A 125 8.26 12.19 2.98
N VAL A 126 7.49 13.28 3.06
CA VAL A 126 6.54 13.49 4.16
C VAL A 126 5.15 13.73 3.58
N GLY A 127 4.21 12.87 3.98
CA GLY A 127 2.78 13.05 3.76
C GLY A 127 2.09 13.44 5.07
N ILE A 128 1.13 14.36 5.01
CA ILE A 128 0.41 14.80 6.21
C ILE A 128 -1.09 14.78 5.94
N VAL A 129 -1.84 14.17 6.87
CA VAL A 129 -3.29 14.19 6.90
C VAL A 129 -3.74 15.09 8.06
N GLY A 130 -4.22 16.29 7.72
CA GLY A 130 -4.76 17.26 8.67
C GLY A 130 -6.23 16.96 9.00
N LEU A 131 -6.62 17.01 10.27
CA LEU A 131 -8.02 16.71 10.66
C LEU A 131 -8.96 17.93 10.72
N ALA A 132 -8.44 19.16 10.68
CA ALA A 132 -9.28 20.35 10.89
C ALA A 132 -9.04 21.42 9.82
N ALA A 133 -7.83 21.98 9.78
CA ALA A 133 -7.50 23.03 8.83
C ALA A 133 -6.08 22.86 8.31
N GLN A 134 -5.79 23.59 7.23
CA GLN A 134 -4.47 23.65 6.65
C GLN A 134 -3.54 24.51 7.51
N VAL A 135 -2.40 23.93 7.91
CA VAL A 135 -1.32 24.65 8.60
C VAL A 135 -0.23 24.98 7.57
N ALA A 136 0.18 26.26 7.50
CA ALA A 136 1.13 26.74 6.50
C ALA A 136 2.47 25.98 6.53
N ILE A 137 2.99 25.70 7.73
CA ILE A 137 4.23 24.94 7.91
C ILE A 137 4.09 23.49 7.42
N CYS A 138 2.95 22.83 7.69
CA CYS A 138 2.72 21.46 7.21
C CYS A 138 2.65 21.41 5.67
N ARG A 139 2.00 22.40 5.04
CA ARG A 139 1.97 22.53 3.58
C ARG A 139 3.37 22.72 3.01
N GLU A 140 4.15 23.61 3.61
CA GLU A 140 5.52 23.86 3.17
C GLU A 140 6.41 22.62 3.31
N LEU A 141 6.28 21.88 4.42
CA LEU A 141 6.98 20.63 4.68
C LEU A 141 6.68 19.56 3.62
N CYS A 142 5.40 19.28 3.33
CA CYS A 142 4.99 18.35 2.27
C CYS A 142 5.54 18.80 0.90
N ARG A 143 5.32 20.08 0.54
CA ARG A 143 5.76 20.63 -0.74
C ARG A 143 7.27 20.50 -0.94
N LYS A 144 8.07 20.83 0.07
CA LYS A 144 9.53 20.80 -0.03
C LYS A 144 10.10 19.38 -0.05
N THR A 145 9.53 18.46 0.72
CA THR A 145 10.01 17.07 0.79
C THR A 145 9.61 16.22 -0.42
N ASN A 146 8.58 16.62 -1.15
CA ASN A 146 8.08 15.93 -2.33
C ASN A 146 8.44 16.64 -3.66
N GLY A 147 9.54 17.39 -3.71
CA GLY A 147 10.06 17.97 -4.96
C GLY A 147 9.20 19.10 -5.54
N GLY A 148 8.39 19.78 -4.71
CA GLY A 148 7.51 20.87 -5.10
C GLY A 148 6.04 20.49 -5.25
N ASP A 149 5.70 19.20 -5.13
CA ASP A 149 4.33 18.72 -5.21
C ASP A 149 3.54 19.00 -3.92
N ASP A 150 2.38 19.65 -4.07
CA ASP A 150 1.52 20.08 -2.97
C ASP A 150 0.38 19.09 -2.69
N THR A 151 0.29 17.99 -3.45
CA THR A 151 -0.77 16.96 -3.29
C THR A 151 -0.61 16.09 -2.05
N ALA A 152 0.60 16.02 -1.48
CA ALA A 152 0.91 15.20 -0.32
C ALA A 152 0.32 15.71 1.02
N TYR A 153 -0.38 16.83 1.02
CA TYR A 153 -1.10 17.35 2.18
C TYR A 153 -2.62 17.31 1.98
N GLY A 154 -3.27 16.35 2.63
CA GLY A 154 -4.72 16.19 2.63
C GLY A 154 -5.36 16.75 3.90
N VAL A 155 -6.47 17.47 3.76
CA VAL A 155 -7.30 17.89 4.91
C VAL A 155 -8.60 17.09 4.90
N ALA A 156 -8.81 16.33 5.97
CA ALA A 156 -10.02 15.53 6.14
C ALA A 156 -11.26 16.42 6.30
N LEU A 157 -12.30 16.10 5.55
CA LEU A 157 -13.59 16.82 5.58
C LEU A 157 -14.66 16.07 6.36
N ASN A 158 -14.60 14.74 6.29
CA ASN A 158 -15.51 13.82 6.95
C ASN A 158 -14.77 12.52 7.28
N GLU A 159 -15.43 11.59 7.99
CA GLU A 159 -14.84 10.32 8.42
C GLU A 159 -14.39 9.45 7.23
N GLN A 160 -15.15 9.45 6.14
CA GLN A 160 -14.84 8.68 4.95
C GLN A 160 -13.60 9.24 4.20
N HIS A 161 -13.55 10.55 3.99
CA HIS A 161 -12.41 11.22 3.36
C HIS A 161 -11.15 11.07 4.21
N PHE A 162 -11.27 11.09 5.54
CA PHE A 162 -10.13 10.80 6.42
C PHE A 162 -9.57 9.39 6.18
N ARG A 163 -10.47 8.40 6.08
CA ARG A 163 -10.09 7.02 5.75
C ARG A 163 -9.43 6.95 4.36
N GLU A 164 -10.02 7.57 3.35
CA GLU A 164 -9.49 7.59 1.98
C GLU A 164 -8.08 8.18 1.93
N LEU A 165 -7.86 9.36 2.52
CA LEU A 165 -6.53 10.00 2.59
C LEU A 165 -5.47 9.14 3.26
N MET A 166 -5.87 8.37 4.26
CA MET A 166 -4.96 7.49 4.97
C MET A 166 -4.65 6.21 4.19
N MET A 167 -5.65 5.66 3.50
CA MET A 167 -5.49 4.44 2.70
C MET A 167 -4.77 4.71 1.37
N ASP A 168 -4.85 5.92 0.83
CA ASP A 168 -4.13 6.30 -0.40
C ASP A 168 -2.61 6.05 -0.28
N VAL A 169 -2.06 6.28 0.92
CA VAL A 169 -0.65 6.04 1.27
C VAL A 169 -0.25 4.56 1.23
N THR A 170 -1.21 3.63 1.22
CA THR A 170 -0.90 2.21 1.07
C THR A 170 -0.43 1.86 -0.33
N THR A 171 -0.75 2.69 -1.34
CA THR A 171 -0.22 2.50 -2.68
C THR A 171 1.22 3.04 -2.75
N PRO A 172 2.19 2.22 -3.17
CA PRO A 172 3.58 2.64 -3.21
C PRO A 172 3.74 3.79 -4.21
N PRO A 173 4.34 4.92 -3.83
CA PRO A 173 4.35 6.08 -4.69
C PRO A 173 5.32 5.90 -5.86
N ALA A 174 4.92 6.36 -7.04
CA ALA A 174 5.79 6.33 -8.21
C ALA A 174 7.07 7.13 -7.96
N THR A 175 8.22 6.49 -8.12
CA THR A 175 9.52 7.12 -7.90
C THR A 175 9.98 7.78 -9.21
N TYR A 176 9.60 9.04 -9.42
CA TYR A 176 10.05 9.84 -10.57
C TYR A 176 11.46 10.41 -10.35
N SER A 177 12.42 9.59 -9.94
CA SER A 177 13.81 10.07 -9.84
C SER A 177 14.44 10.07 -11.25
N GLN A 178 14.56 11.25 -11.85
CA GLN A 178 15.33 11.47 -13.10
C GLN A 178 16.81 11.08 -12.99
N LYS A 179 17.32 10.88 -11.77
CA LYS A 179 18.61 10.25 -11.52
C LYS A 179 18.33 8.84 -11.05
N HIS A 180 18.52 7.86 -11.92
CA HIS A 180 18.44 6.44 -11.60
C HIS A 180 19.25 6.17 -10.32
N SER A 181 18.57 6.01 -9.18
CA SER A 181 19.13 5.27 -8.07
C SER A 181 19.43 3.90 -8.65
N GLY A 182 20.71 3.52 -8.73
CA GLY A 182 21.10 2.28 -9.39
C GLY A 182 20.26 1.13 -8.86
N ASN A 183 19.57 0.41 -9.76
CA ASN A 183 18.76 -0.74 -9.41
C ASN A 183 19.67 -1.75 -8.69
N SER A 184 19.60 -1.80 -7.36
CA SER A 184 20.43 -2.69 -6.56
C SER A 184 19.72 -4.03 -6.44
N LEU A 185 20.38 -5.10 -6.87
CA LEU A 185 19.90 -6.45 -6.62
C LEU A 185 20.08 -6.80 -5.14
N LEU A 186 18.97 -7.07 -4.46
CA LEU A 186 18.98 -7.51 -3.08
C LEU A 186 18.87 -9.04 -3.03
N MET A 187 19.76 -9.68 -2.26
CA MET A 187 19.66 -11.11 -2.00
C MET A 187 18.53 -11.38 -1.00
N MET A 188 17.61 -12.27 -1.36
CA MET A 188 16.47 -12.68 -0.51
C MET A 188 16.54 -14.18 -0.21
N GLY A 189 16.04 -14.59 0.95
CA GLY A 189 15.86 -15.99 1.33
C GLY A 189 14.40 -16.43 1.25
N PHE A 190 14.14 -17.58 0.61
CA PHE A 190 12.82 -18.21 0.53
C PHE A 190 12.79 -19.50 1.37
N PRO A 191 12.62 -19.40 2.69
CA PRO A 191 12.64 -20.57 3.57
C PRO A 191 11.31 -21.34 3.50
N SER A 192 11.39 -22.67 3.58
CA SER A 192 10.23 -23.53 3.76
C SER A 192 9.85 -23.62 5.25
N ARG A 193 8.55 -23.70 5.53
CA ARG A 193 8.06 -23.94 6.90
C ARG A 193 8.45 -25.34 7.35
N THR A 194 9.08 -25.45 8.51
CA THR A 194 9.41 -26.73 9.16
C THR A 194 8.61 -26.89 10.44
N VAL A 195 8.23 -28.14 10.73
CA VAL A 195 7.62 -28.54 11.99
C VAL A 195 8.50 -29.64 12.58
N GLU A 196 8.95 -29.42 13.81
CA GLU A 196 9.84 -30.30 14.55
C GLU A 196 9.04 -31.03 15.64
N ALA A 197 9.42 -32.27 15.93
CA ALA A 197 8.77 -33.07 16.96
C ALA A 197 8.99 -32.52 18.38
N TYR A 198 10.14 -31.86 18.60
CA TYR A 198 10.52 -31.25 19.87
C TYR A 198 10.68 -29.73 19.68
N PRO A 199 10.32 -28.92 20.69
CA PRO A 199 10.44 -27.48 20.58
C PRO A 199 11.91 -27.07 20.53
N SER A 200 12.26 -26.25 19.54
CA SER A 200 13.56 -25.58 19.46
C SER A 200 13.41 -24.07 19.59
N LEU A 201 14.49 -23.40 19.97
CA LEU A 201 14.49 -21.95 20.21
C LEU A 201 14.43 -21.18 18.89
N CYS A 202 13.53 -20.21 18.83
CA CYS A 202 13.53 -19.21 17.76
C CYS A 202 14.66 -18.19 17.98
N ALA A 203 15.41 -17.86 16.93
CA ALA A 203 16.50 -16.88 16.98
C ALA A 203 16.00 -15.44 17.25
N CYS A 204 14.74 -15.13 16.94
CA CYS A 204 14.18 -13.79 17.11
C CYS A 204 13.86 -13.47 18.59
N HIS A 205 13.31 -14.44 19.32
CA HIS A 205 12.73 -14.21 20.66
C HIS A 205 13.27 -15.13 21.75
N SER A 206 14.12 -16.10 21.39
CA SER A 206 14.58 -17.17 22.28
C SER A 206 13.43 -17.92 22.97
N LYS A 207 12.25 -17.96 22.32
CA LYS A 207 11.08 -18.70 22.79
C LYS A 207 11.03 -20.08 22.10
N PRO A 208 10.83 -21.16 22.87
CA PRO A 208 10.70 -22.50 22.29
C PRO A 208 9.42 -22.59 21.46
N SER A 209 9.53 -23.14 20.25
CA SER A 209 8.40 -23.37 19.35
C SER A 209 8.62 -24.66 18.57
N CYS A 210 7.56 -25.42 18.27
CA CYS A 210 7.68 -26.63 17.45
C CYS A 210 7.64 -26.33 15.94
N GLY A 211 7.31 -25.11 15.53
CA GLY A 211 7.24 -24.73 14.12
C GLY A 211 7.99 -23.43 13.85
N GLY A 212 8.51 -23.29 12.64
CA GLY A 212 9.19 -22.07 12.21
C GLY A 212 9.66 -22.15 10.76
N TYR A 213 10.50 -21.20 10.39
CA TYR A 213 11.14 -21.12 9.09
C TYR A 213 12.65 -21.15 9.28
N LEU A 214 13.34 -22.03 8.55
CA LEU A 214 14.81 -22.11 8.64
C LEU A 214 15.43 -21.19 7.60
N CYS A 215 16.27 -20.27 8.04
CA CYS A 215 17.02 -19.38 7.15
C CYS A 215 17.80 -20.20 6.11
N SER A 216 17.64 -19.88 4.82
CA SER A 216 18.31 -20.58 3.72
C SER A 216 19.84 -20.42 3.71
N ARG A 217 20.38 -19.43 4.45
CA ARG A 217 21.83 -19.16 4.52
C ARG A 217 22.48 -19.77 5.76
N CYS A 218 21.95 -19.50 6.95
CA CYS A 218 22.58 -19.90 8.21
C CYS A 218 21.81 -20.99 8.97
N GLY A 219 20.63 -21.41 8.51
CA GLY A 219 19.81 -22.42 9.18
C GLY A 219 19.13 -21.94 10.47
N SER A 220 19.26 -20.67 10.87
CA SER A 220 18.60 -20.16 12.07
C SER A 220 17.08 -20.21 11.94
N LYS A 221 16.38 -20.59 13.00
CA LYS A 221 14.92 -20.65 13.03
C LYS A 221 14.30 -19.28 13.30
N ALA A 222 13.46 -18.81 12.38
CA ALA A 222 12.59 -17.65 12.53
C ALA A 222 11.14 -18.09 12.81
N CYS A 223 10.42 -17.37 13.67
CA CYS A 223 9.05 -17.74 14.06
C CYS A 223 7.98 -17.31 13.06
N GLY A 224 8.26 -16.29 12.24
CA GLY A 224 7.32 -15.72 11.29
C GLY A 224 8.06 -15.05 10.15
N LEU A 225 7.34 -14.82 9.05
CA LEU A 225 7.81 -14.09 7.88
C LEU A 225 6.75 -13.04 7.54
N PRO A 226 7.11 -11.92 6.91
CA PRO A 226 8.46 -11.54 6.48
C PRO A 226 9.32 -11.02 7.64
N SER A 227 10.61 -11.34 7.65
CA SER A 227 11.52 -10.90 8.71
C SER A 227 12.98 -10.88 8.25
N GLU A 228 13.80 -10.02 8.85
CA GLU A 228 15.26 -10.12 8.72
C GLU A 228 15.81 -11.21 9.64
N CYS A 229 16.73 -12.03 9.13
CA CYS A 229 17.39 -13.07 9.92
C CYS A 229 18.35 -12.45 10.94
N SER A 230 18.04 -12.61 12.23
CA SER A 230 18.86 -12.08 13.34
C SER A 230 20.31 -12.60 13.39
N ALA A 231 20.61 -13.71 12.71
CA ALA A 231 21.94 -14.30 12.69
C ALA A 231 22.81 -13.85 11.50
N CYS A 232 22.22 -13.63 10.32
CA CYS A 232 23.00 -13.33 9.09
C CYS A 232 22.53 -12.10 8.31
N GLY A 233 21.50 -11.39 8.77
CA GLY A 233 20.95 -10.20 8.13
C GLY A 233 20.23 -10.45 6.80
N LEU A 234 20.04 -11.71 6.40
CA LEU A 234 19.31 -12.02 5.17
C LEU A 234 17.81 -11.79 5.36
N THR A 235 17.19 -11.01 4.48
CA THR A 235 15.74 -10.83 4.45
C THR A 235 15.05 -12.13 4.02
N LEU A 236 14.18 -12.64 4.87
CA LEU A 236 13.43 -13.87 4.66
C LEU A 236 11.98 -13.56 4.29
N ILE A 237 11.53 -14.09 3.16
CA ILE A 237 10.20 -13.84 2.60
C ILE A 237 9.63 -15.10 1.97
N LEU A 238 8.31 -15.16 1.81
CA LEU A 238 7.66 -16.17 0.98
C LEU A 238 7.44 -15.62 -0.43
N SER A 239 7.36 -16.52 -1.41
CA SER A 239 7.00 -16.15 -2.78
C SER A 239 5.62 -15.49 -2.86
N THR A 240 4.70 -15.86 -1.98
CA THR A 240 3.36 -15.25 -1.86
C THR A 240 3.41 -13.78 -1.46
N HIS A 241 4.41 -13.35 -0.69
CA HIS A 241 4.57 -11.94 -0.32
C HIS A 241 4.94 -11.10 -1.54
N LEU A 242 5.85 -11.57 -2.39
CA LEU A 242 6.19 -10.87 -3.63
C LEU A 242 5.04 -10.90 -4.65
N ALA A 243 4.33 -12.03 -4.73
CA ALA A 243 3.17 -12.14 -5.62
C ALA A 243 2.08 -11.12 -5.27
N ARG A 244 1.95 -10.78 -3.99
CA ARG A 244 0.93 -9.85 -3.54
C ARG A 244 1.21 -8.42 -3.99
N SER A 245 2.46 -7.94 -4.01
CA SER A 245 2.78 -6.59 -4.51
C SER A 245 2.83 -6.49 -6.04
N TYR A 246 2.62 -7.60 -6.76
CA TYR A 246 2.73 -7.66 -8.23
C TYR A 246 1.71 -6.77 -8.94
N HIS A 247 0.53 -6.56 -8.34
CA HIS A 247 -0.52 -5.73 -8.92
C HIS A 247 -0.16 -4.23 -9.00
N HIS A 248 0.77 -3.75 -8.16
CA HIS A 248 1.32 -2.39 -8.30
C HIS A 248 2.30 -2.26 -9.48
N LEU A 249 3.00 -3.35 -9.83
CA LEU A 249 3.94 -3.35 -10.96
C LEU A 249 3.22 -3.48 -12.30
N PHE A 250 2.13 -4.24 -12.33
CA PHE A 250 1.33 -4.49 -13.53
C PHE A 250 -0.15 -4.26 -13.20
N PRO A 251 -0.57 -2.99 -13.07
CA PRO A 251 -1.97 -2.68 -12.75
C PRO A 251 -2.88 -3.15 -13.88
N LEU A 252 -4.08 -3.60 -13.49
CA LEU A 252 -5.12 -3.91 -14.45
C LEU A 252 -5.56 -2.63 -15.16
N MET A 253 -5.53 -2.64 -16.49
CA MET A 253 -6.01 -1.52 -17.29
C MET A 253 -7.52 -1.41 -17.15
N ASN A 254 -7.99 -0.20 -16.83
CA ASN A 254 -9.41 0.12 -16.72
C ASN A 254 -10.17 -0.34 -17.96
N TRP A 255 -11.30 -1.02 -17.74
CA TRP A 255 -12.17 -1.44 -18.82
C TRP A 255 -12.93 -0.26 -19.42
N VAL A 256 -13.19 -0.34 -20.71
CA VAL A 256 -13.81 0.75 -21.46
C VAL A 256 -15.32 0.55 -21.49
N GLU A 257 -16.09 1.62 -21.28
CA GLU A 257 -17.54 1.56 -21.39
C GLU A 257 -17.98 1.19 -22.82
N VAL A 258 -18.91 0.25 -22.92
CA VAL A 258 -19.40 -0.25 -24.21
C VAL A 258 -20.65 0.53 -24.63
N PRO A 259 -20.65 1.19 -25.81
CA PRO A 259 -21.85 1.83 -26.34
C PRO A 259 -22.85 0.78 -26.86
N TRP A 260 -24.13 1.16 -26.98
CA TRP A 260 -25.20 0.26 -27.44
C TRP A 260 -24.93 -0.41 -28.79
N ARG A 261 -24.21 0.27 -29.70
CA ARG A 261 -23.75 -0.29 -30.99
C ARG A 261 -22.96 -1.59 -30.87
N ARG A 262 -22.15 -1.72 -29.82
CA ARG A 262 -21.28 -2.90 -29.58
C ARG A 262 -21.88 -3.87 -28.57
N ALA A 263 -22.98 -3.50 -27.91
CA ALA A 263 -23.63 -4.29 -26.86
C ALA A 263 -24.22 -5.62 -27.36
N ALA A 264 -24.51 -5.75 -28.65
CA ALA A 264 -25.06 -6.96 -29.27
C ALA A 264 -24.08 -8.16 -29.27
N ARG A 265 -22.77 -7.93 -29.06
CA ARG A 265 -21.76 -9.00 -29.03
C ARG A 265 -21.91 -9.98 -27.86
N SER A 266 -22.54 -9.57 -26.76
CA SER A 266 -22.69 -10.40 -25.57
C SER A 266 -24.06 -10.23 -24.90
N SER A 267 -24.72 -11.34 -24.62
CA SER A 267 -25.94 -11.38 -23.83
C SER A 267 -25.71 -11.53 -22.32
N MET A 268 -24.54 -12.02 -21.91
CA MET A 268 -24.18 -12.27 -20.51
C MET A 268 -22.79 -11.75 -20.16
N CYS A 269 -22.58 -11.41 -18.89
CA CYS A 269 -21.27 -11.08 -18.34
C CYS A 269 -20.36 -12.31 -18.39
N TYR A 270 -19.14 -12.15 -18.91
CA TYR A 270 -18.19 -13.25 -19.04
C TYR A 270 -17.78 -13.87 -17.69
N ALA A 271 -17.70 -13.06 -16.62
CA ALA A 271 -17.22 -13.53 -15.31
C ALA A 271 -18.32 -14.15 -14.44
N CYS A 272 -19.44 -13.44 -14.25
CA CYS A 272 -20.52 -13.89 -13.35
C CYS A 272 -21.72 -14.55 -14.05
N GLY A 273 -21.78 -14.51 -15.38
CA GLY A 273 -22.90 -15.08 -16.15
C GLY A 273 -24.22 -14.33 -16.04
N ILE A 274 -24.27 -13.18 -15.34
CA ILE A 274 -25.48 -12.35 -15.25
C ILE A 274 -25.84 -11.81 -16.64
N ALA A 275 -27.12 -11.95 -17.01
CA ALA A 275 -27.64 -11.44 -18.27
C ALA A 275 -27.63 -9.91 -18.31
N PHE A 276 -27.14 -9.35 -19.42
CA PHE A 276 -27.16 -7.91 -19.65
C PHE A 276 -28.54 -7.44 -20.11
N PRO A 277 -28.88 -6.15 -19.91
CA PRO A 277 -30.12 -5.59 -20.45
C PRO A 277 -30.15 -5.75 -21.98
N PRO A 278 -31.33 -6.07 -22.56
CA PRO A 278 -31.48 -6.20 -24.00
C PRO A 278 -31.17 -4.88 -24.69
N VAL A 279 -30.66 -4.95 -25.92
CA VAL A 279 -30.33 -3.75 -26.70
C VAL A 279 -31.64 -3.06 -27.11
N PRO A 280 -31.88 -1.79 -26.69
CA PRO A 280 -33.06 -1.04 -27.08
C PRO A 280 -32.98 -0.65 -28.57
N PRO A 281 -34.10 -0.29 -29.21
CA PRO A 281 -34.12 0.23 -30.58
C PRO A 281 -33.21 1.46 -30.75
N GLU A 282 -32.62 1.66 -31.93
CA GLU A 282 -31.62 2.71 -32.19
C GLU A 282 -32.11 4.12 -31.80
N ASP A 283 -33.39 4.40 -32.01
CA ASP A 283 -34.03 5.69 -31.71
C ASP A 283 -33.98 6.07 -30.22
N GLN A 284 -33.79 5.08 -29.33
CA GLN A 284 -33.77 5.27 -27.88
C GLN A 284 -32.36 5.31 -27.28
N TRP A 285 -31.31 5.13 -28.08
CA TRP A 285 -29.92 5.09 -27.58
C TRP A 285 -29.51 6.41 -26.93
N GLN A 286 -29.78 7.53 -27.59
CA GLN A 286 -29.40 8.86 -27.09
C GLN A 286 -30.14 9.26 -25.80
N ALA A 287 -31.42 8.90 -25.69
CA ALA A 287 -32.21 9.16 -24.49
C ALA A 287 -31.67 8.37 -23.29
N THR A 288 -31.28 7.11 -23.51
CA THR A 288 -30.75 6.22 -22.47
C THR A 288 -29.33 6.60 -22.04
N GLU A 289 -28.48 7.04 -22.98
CA GLU A 289 -27.13 7.54 -22.70
C GLU A 289 -27.16 8.82 -21.84
N SER A 290 -28.10 9.73 -22.08
CA SER A 290 -28.22 10.97 -21.29
C SER A 290 -28.65 10.74 -19.83
N SER A 291 -29.30 9.61 -19.54
CA SER A 291 -29.77 9.25 -18.19
C SER A 291 -28.69 8.58 -17.34
N ALA A 292 -27.65 8.02 -17.95
CA ALA A 292 -26.61 7.27 -17.26
C ALA A 292 -25.51 8.22 -16.75
N LYS A 293 -25.73 8.85 -15.58
CA LYS A 293 -24.72 9.68 -14.93
C LYS A 293 -23.62 8.82 -14.32
N GLY A 294 -22.52 8.62 -15.05
CA GLY A 294 -21.31 7.95 -14.56
C GLY A 294 -21.36 6.42 -14.58
N MET A 295 -22.30 5.83 -15.31
CA MET A 295 -22.35 4.39 -15.60
C MET A 295 -22.45 4.18 -17.10
N SER A 296 -21.90 3.08 -17.61
CA SER A 296 -22.08 2.69 -19.01
C SER A 296 -23.56 2.59 -19.33
N ALA A 297 -24.02 3.27 -20.39
CA ALA A 297 -25.42 3.26 -20.80
C ALA A 297 -25.94 1.84 -21.09
N SER A 298 -25.05 0.93 -21.50
CA SER A 298 -25.38 -0.47 -21.77
C SER A 298 -25.11 -1.41 -20.57
N ASN A 299 -24.64 -0.89 -19.42
CA ASN A 299 -24.17 -1.65 -18.26
C ASN A 299 -23.09 -2.69 -18.58
N ARG A 300 -22.32 -2.46 -19.65
CA ARG A 300 -21.24 -3.32 -20.12
C ARG A 300 -19.92 -2.55 -20.14
N TYR A 301 -18.88 -3.23 -19.68
CA TYR A 301 -17.48 -2.77 -19.66
C TYR A 301 -16.63 -3.80 -20.41
N GLU A 302 -15.74 -3.33 -21.28
CA GLU A 302 -14.94 -4.17 -22.17
C GLU A 302 -13.46 -4.08 -21.83
N CYS A 303 -12.82 -5.24 -21.69
CA CYS A 303 -11.37 -5.31 -21.58
C CYS A 303 -10.73 -5.15 -22.97
N THR A 304 -9.81 -4.20 -23.12
CA THR A 304 -9.13 -3.88 -24.39
C THR A 304 -8.23 -4.99 -24.93
N THR A 305 -7.81 -5.94 -24.09
CA THR A 305 -6.92 -7.04 -24.49
C THR A 305 -7.67 -8.29 -24.92
N CYS A 306 -8.70 -8.69 -24.16
CA CYS A 306 -9.46 -9.90 -24.46
C CYS A 306 -10.79 -9.65 -25.18
N GLU A 307 -11.23 -8.38 -25.28
CA GLU A 307 -12.51 -7.95 -25.87
C GLU A 307 -13.76 -8.59 -25.26
N ASN A 308 -13.64 -9.18 -24.06
CA ASN A 308 -14.78 -9.73 -23.34
C ASN A 308 -15.53 -8.62 -22.60
N HIS A 309 -16.85 -8.80 -22.47
CA HIS A 309 -17.73 -7.86 -21.76
C HIS A 309 -18.03 -8.31 -20.33
N PHE A 310 -18.03 -7.36 -19.41
CA PHE A 310 -18.24 -7.53 -17.98
C PHE A 310 -19.27 -6.54 -17.44
N CYS A 311 -19.92 -6.89 -16.33
CA CYS A 311 -20.81 -5.97 -15.59
C CYS A 311 -20.00 -5.09 -14.62
N VAL A 312 -20.63 -4.03 -14.09
CA VAL A 312 -20.02 -3.10 -13.13
C VAL A 312 -19.48 -3.79 -11.88
N ASP A 313 -20.20 -4.77 -11.32
CA ASP A 313 -19.74 -5.47 -10.11
C ASP A 313 -18.48 -6.30 -10.37
N CYS A 314 -18.40 -6.92 -11.55
CA CYS A 314 -17.22 -7.66 -11.98
C CYS A 314 -16.05 -6.74 -12.31
N ASP A 315 -16.34 -5.53 -12.81
CA ASP A 315 -15.34 -4.49 -13.05
C ASP A 315 -14.71 -4.03 -11.73
N LEU A 316 -15.54 -3.64 -10.75
CA LEU A 316 -15.07 -3.26 -9.42
C LEU A 316 -14.31 -4.40 -8.74
N PHE A 317 -14.85 -5.62 -8.73
CA PHE A 317 -14.19 -6.77 -8.12
C PHE A 317 -12.84 -7.11 -8.78
N ALA A 318 -12.75 -6.99 -10.12
CA ALA A 318 -11.51 -7.24 -10.83
C ALA A 318 -10.45 -6.17 -10.56
N HIS A 319 -10.83 -4.90 -10.38
CA HIS A 319 -9.90 -3.80 -10.14
C HIS A 319 -9.51 -3.61 -8.66
N GLU A 320 -10.40 -3.92 -7.71
CA GLU A 320 -10.18 -3.70 -6.28
C GLU A 320 -9.67 -4.95 -5.54
N VAL A 321 -10.06 -6.16 -5.95
CA VAL A 321 -9.78 -7.39 -5.18
C VAL A 321 -8.85 -8.34 -5.93
N VAL A 322 -9.19 -8.66 -7.18
CA VAL A 322 -8.48 -9.73 -7.92
C VAL A 322 -7.27 -9.18 -8.69
N HIS A 323 -7.30 -7.90 -9.05
CA HIS A 323 -6.33 -7.18 -9.88
C HIS A 323 -5.94 -7.90 -11.19
N ASN A 324 -6.82 -8.76 -11.71
CA ASN A 324 -6.60 -9.53 -12.93
C ASN A 324 -7.90 -9.63 -13.73
N CYS A 325 -7.80 -9.57 -15.06
CA CYS A 325 -8.93 -9.84 -15.95
C CYS A 325 -9.12 -11.36 -16.12
N PRO A 326 -10.30 -11.92 -15.76
CA PRO A 326 -10.58 -13.35 -15.93
C PRO A 326 -10.50 -13.80 -17.39
N GLY A 327 -10.88 -12.94 -18.33
CA GLY A 327 -10.83 -13.21 -19.77
C GLY A 327 -9.41 -13.39 -20.31
N CYS A 328 -8.50 -12.50 -19.91
CA CYS A 328 -7.09 -12.58 -20.29
C CYS A 328 -6.42 -13.84 -19.73
N GLN A 329 -6.70 -14.17 -18.47
CA GLN A 329 -6.15 -15.37 -17.83
C GLN A 329 -6.70 -16.66 -18.46
N SER A 330 -7.95 -16.66 -18.91
CA SER A 330 -8.56 -17.82 -19.59
C SER A 330 -7.99 -18.05 -21.00
N ARG A 331 -7.68 -16.98 -21.75
CA ARG A 331 -7.16 -17.10 -23.13
C ARG A 331 -5.76 -17.72 -23.21
N ASN A 332 -4.91 -17.46 -22.22
CA ASN A 332 -3.56 -18.05 -22.18
C ASN A 332 -3.57 -19.59 -22.09
N VAL A 333 -4.62 -20.19 -21.53
CA VAL A 333 -4.74 -21.66 -21.43
C VAL A 333 -5.09 -22.29 -22.78
N LEU A 334 -5.79 -21.58 -23.67
CA LEU A 334 -6.22 -22.11 -24.97
C LEU A 334 -5.16 -21.92 -26.07
N SER A 335 -4.34 -20.86 -26.01
CA SER A 335 -3.28 -20.64 -27.01
C SER A 335 -2.08 -21.58 -26.83
N ALA A 336 -1.86 -22.14 -25.63
CA ALA A 336 -0.79 -23.11 -25.39
C ALA A 336 -1.02 -24.48 -26.08
N LYS A 337 -2.22 -24.74 -26.62
CA LYS A 337 -2.54 -25.97 -27.36
C LYS A 337 -2.64 -25.79 -28.88
N SER A 338 -2.48 -24.59 -29.42
CA SER A 338 -2.54 -24.33 -30.87
C SER A 338 -1.27 -23.72 -31.48
N GLY A 339 -0.20 -23.53 -30.70
CA GLY A 339 1.10 -23.07 -31.20
C GLY A 339 1.99 -24.20 -31.72
N ARG A 340 1.76 -24.62 -32.97
CA ARG A 340 2.76 -25.38 -33.74
C ARG A 340 3.96 -24.47 -33.98
N SER A 341 5.02 -24.68 -33.19
CA SER A 341 6.43 -24.35 -33.44
C SER A 341 6.75 -23.16 -34.36
N SER A 342 7.09 -22.00 -33.79
CA SER A 342 8.14 -21.15 -34.38
C SER A 342 9.22 -20.93 -33.31
N SER A 343 10.29 -21.68 -33.44
CA SER A 343 11.55 -21.49 -32.74
C SER A 343 12.14 -20.12 -33.10
N TYR A 344 12.06 -19.16 -32.18
CA TYR A 344 13.06 -18.11 -32.07
C TYR A 344 13.88 -18.41 -30.81
N ALA A 345 14.83 -19.33 -30.98
CA ALA A 345 15.99 -19.39 -30.10
C ALA A 345 16.86 -18.20 -30.49
N GLY A 346 16.87 -17.16 -29.65
CA GLY A 346 17.91 -16.14 -29.72
C GLY A 346 19.22 -16.78 -29.29
N GLU A 347 20.09 -17.05 -30.25
CA GLU A 347 21.50 -17.33 -29.98
C GLU A 347 22.10 -16.13 -29.25
N MET A 348 22.48 -16.34 -27.99
CA MET A 348 23.43 -15.46 -27.31
C MET A 348 24.81 -15.81 -27.84
N ASP A 349 25.32 -14.99 -28.75
CA ASP A 349 26.73 -14.99 -29.15
C ASP A 349 27.59 -14.61 -27.94
N THR A 350 28.14 -15.62 -27.27
CA THR A 350 29.30 -15.47 -26.41
C THR A 350 30.54 -15.84 -27.20
N THR A 351 31.18 -14.85 -27.84
CA THR A 351 32.59 -14.97 -28.21
C THR A 351 33.37 -13.68 -27.95
N ALA A 352 34.49 -13.88 -27.25
CA ALA A 352 35.65 -13.01 -26.99
C ALA A 352 35.46 -11.80 -26.04
#